data_AF-A0A6L2NY68-F1
#
_entry.id   AF-A0A6L2NY68-F1
#
_cell.length_a   1.000
_cell.length_b   1.000
_cell.length_c   1.000
_cell.angle_alpha   90.00
_cell.angle_beta   90.00
_cell.angle_gamma   90.00
#
_symmetry.space_group_name_H-M   'P 1'
#
loop_
_entity.id
_entity.type
_entity.pdbx_description
1 polymer ?
#
loop_
_entity_poly.entity_id
_entity_poly.type
_entity_poly.pdbx_seq_one_letter_code
_entity_poly.pdbx_strand_id
1 'polypeptide(L)'
;MSSATTPTTITTITPTPSSSESGCSWVEFAGNVSGEWDGFLADFTNDGKPIELPENVVPNAYREWEVRVFDWQTQCPTLAQPDKLSAMYKVIKLLPTVGCEADAATRYTIDERTIGGEENMVYAFAYQSNGSYTAVWENPKGLELEHCLINPRDKESRVRIVQVVGVEDKKLVLKNVKVFVEQWYGPFRNGESLGGCAIRDSAFACTKALDGSQVSGVWQRSNSVAAFQGSPNGVLQEFVPVDGMQNLVREEENLLLLPKNLWSSVTEMQDEGITCCEVGWLLEPGRAITSKCIFSINAELKEVVTSSYIAAPGPGL
;
A
#
# COMPACT_ATOMS: atom_id res chain seq x y z
N MET A 1 53.17 21.57 27.95
CA MET A 1 52.37 20.32 27.88
C MET A 1 51.14 20.64 27.05
N SER A 2 51.19 20.34 25.76
CA SER A 2 50.10 20.56 24.80
C SER A 2 49.13 19.39 24.85
N SER A 3 47.84 19.65 24.93
CA SER A 3 46.80 18.69 24.54
C SER A 3 46.20 19.13 23.22
N ALA A 4 46.58 18.46 22.14
CA ALA A 4 46.00 18.60 20.82
C ALA A 4 44.66 17.87 20.78
N THR A 5 43.59 18.56 20.40
CA THR A 5 42.26 17.99 20.18
C THR A 5 42.19 17.46 18.75
N THR A 6 42.08 16.14 18.59
CA THR A 6 41.95 15.47 17.30
C THR A 6 40.53 15.66 16.74
N PRO A 7 40.35 16.08 15.48
CA PRO A 7 39.03 16.13 14.86
C PRO A 7 38.60 14.72 14.42
N THR A 8 37.38 14.32 14.79
CA THR A 8 36.76 13.06 14.36
C THR A 8 36.24 13.21 12.93
N THR A 9 36.93 12.61 11.98
CA THR A 9 36.51 12.52 10.57
C THR A 9 35.30 11.58 10.46
N ILE A 10 34.19 12.10 9.92
CA ILE A 10 33.05 11.29 9.48
C ILE A 10 33.47 10.59 8.18
N THR A 11 33.68 9.28 8.24
CA THR A 11 33.99 8.46 7.06
C THR A 11 32.67 8.17 6.34
N THR A 12 32.46 8.82 5.19
CA THR A 12 31.44 8.45 4.22
C THR A 12 31.77 7.06 3.67
N ILE A 13 30.99 6.06 4.04
CA ILE A 13 31.12 4.70 3.50
C ILE A 13 30.35 4.66 2.18
N THR A 14 31.07 4.68 1.06
CA THR A 14 30.49 4.41 -0.26
C THR A 14 30.21 2.91 -0.36
N PRO A 15 28.97 2.46 -0.60
CA PRO A 15 28.71 1.04 -0.81
C PRO A 15 29.26 0.62 -2.19
N THR A 16 30.17 -0.34 -2.17
CA THR A 16 30.64 -1.06 -3.35
C THR A 16 29.50 -1.96 -3.86
N PRO A 17 29.18 -1.99 -5.17
CA PRO A 17 28.09 -2.79 -5.68
C PRO A 17 28.48 -4.28 -5.68
N SER A 18 27.88 -5.07 -4.79
CA SER A 18 27.88 -6.52 -4.91
C SER A 18 26.90 -6.92 -6.02
N SER A 19 27.44 -7.14 -7.22
CA SER A 19 26.70 -7.63 -8.37
C SER A 19 26.43 -9.13 -8.25
N SER A 20 25.36 -9.53 -7.55
CA SER A 20 24.71 -10.84 -7.68
C SER A 20 23.52 -10.94 -6.71
N GLU A 21 22.28 -10.94 -7.22
CA GLU A 21 21.07 -11.63 -6.66
C GLU A 21 19.70 -11.02 -7.08
N SER A 22 19.65 -9.88 -7.78
CA SER A 22 18.39 -9.19 -8.11
C SER A 22 17.40 -9.97 -9.02
N GLY A 23 17.84 -11.07 -9.65
CA GLY A 23 16.98 -11.89 -10.52
C GLY A 23 16.10 -12.90 -9.77
N CYS A 24 16.52 -13.37 -8.60
CA CYS A 24 15.78 -14.39 -7.84
C CYS A 24 14.56 -13.79 -7.14
N SER A 25 14.70 -12.56 -6.63
CA SER A 25 13.65 -11.85 -5.91
C SER A 25 12.46 -11.48 -6.80
N TRP A 26 12.70 -11.06 -8.05
CA TRP A 26 11.63 -10.73 -8.98
C TRP A 26 10.83 -11.97 -9.39
N VAL A 27 11.49 -13.09 -9.63
CA VAL A 27 10.80 -14.36 -9.96
C VAL A 27 9.88 -14.77 -8.81
N GLU A 28 10.35 -14.66 -7.56
CA GLU A 28 9.52 -14.93 -6.38
C GLU A 28 8.37 -13.92 -6.22
N PHE A 29 8.66 -12.63 -6.40
CA PHE A 29 7.63 -11.58 -6.40
C PHE A 29 6.56 -11.88 -7.45
N ALA A 30 6.98 -12.20 -8.68
CA ALA A 30 6.09 -12.46 -9.79
C ALA A 30 5.18 -13.67 -9.52
N GLY A 31 5.73 -14.73 -8.91
CA GLY A 31 4.95 -15.88 -8.48
C GLY A 31 3.94 -15.56 -7.38
N ASN A 32 4.32 -14.75 -6.39
CA ASN A 32 3.45 -14.44 -5.25
C ASN A 32 2.38 -13.38 -5.56
N VAL A 33 2.63 -12.46 -6.49
CA VAL A 33 1.68 -11.40 -6.84
C VAL A 33 0.67 -11.83 -7.92
N SER A 34 1.05 -12.80 -8.77
CA SER A 34 0.23 -13.23 -9.91
C SER A 34 -0.95 -14.10 -9.49
N GLY A 35 -2.11 -13.85 -10.10
CA GLY A 35 -3.34 -14.59 -9.80
C GLY A 35 -4.60 -13.74 -10.01
N GLU A 36 -5.74 -14.36 -9.75
CA GLU A 36 -7.02 -13.71 -9.56
C GLU A 36 -7.15 -13.33 -8.08
N TRP A 37 -7.41 -12.05 -7.82
CA TRP A 37 -7.61 -11.52 -6.48
C TRP A 37 -9.00 -10.91 -6.39
N ASP A 38 -9.88 -11.51 -5.60
CA ASP A 38 -11.26 -11.03 -5.43
C ASP A 38 -11.42 -10.36 -4.07
N GLY A 39 -12.26 -9.34 -3.97
CA GLY A 39 -12.41 -8.62 -2.72
C GLY A 39 -13.32 -7.41 -2.79
N PHE A 40 -13.06 -6.45 -1.91
CA PHE A 40 -13.80 -5.21 -1.81
C PHE A 40 -12.89 -3.99 -1.91
N LEU A 41 -13.40 -2.93 -2.52
CA LEU A 41 -12.81 -1.59 -2.55
C LEU A 41 -13.75 -0.60 -1.87
N ALA A 42 -13.22 0.16 -0.92
CA ALA A 42 -13.90 1.30 -0.32
C ALA A 42 -13.05 2.58 -0.46
N ASP A 43 -13.72 3.68 -0.79
CA ASP A 43 -13.13 5.02 -0.82
C ASP A 43 -13.44 5.74 0.49
N PHE A 44 -12.44 6.42 1.05
CA PHE A 44 -12.55 7.19 2.30
C PHE A 44 -12.07 8.62 2.06
N THR A 45 -12.74 9.58 2.69
CA THR A 45 -12.30 10.97 2.75
C THR A 45 -10.96 11.12 3.49
N ASN A 46 -10.35 12.31 3.44
CA ASN A 46 -9.13 12.59 4.20
C ASN A 46 -9.31 12.61 5.74
N ASP A 47 -10.56 12.62 6.23
CA ASP A 47 -10.92 12.44 7.64
C ASP A 47 -11.45 11.03 7.96
N GLY A 48 -11.34 10.08 7.01
CA GLY A 48 -11.55 8.65 7.26
C GLY A 48 -13.01 8.22 7.22
N LYS A 49 -13.91 9.06 6.70
CA LYS A 49 -15.32 8.69 6.51
C LYS A 49 -15.48 7.92 5.20
N PRO A 50 -16.21 6.80 5.20
CA PRO A 50 -16.47 6.07 3.97
C PRO A 50 -17.34 6.90 3.01
N ILE A 51 -17.02 6.83 1.72
CA ILE A 51 -17.71 7.53 0.64
C ILE A 51 -18.74 6.57 0.02
N GLU A 52 -20.00 6.98 -0.02
CA GLU A 52 -21.07 6.17 -0.59
C GLU A 52 -20.93 6.04 -2.11
N LEU A 53 -21.33 4.90 -2.64
CA LEU A 53 -21.38 4.68 -4.08
C LEU A 53 -22.39 5.63 -4.76
N PRO A 54 -22.09 6.12 -5.98
CA PRO A 54 -23.01 6.99 -6.70
C PRO A 54 -24.40 6.38 -6.89
N GLU A 55 -25.46 7.17 -6.75
CA GLU A 55 -26.83 6.67 -6.86
C GLU A 55 -27.13 5.99 -8.21
N ASN A 56 -26.45 6.40 -9.28
CA ASN A 56 -26.65 5.86 -10.62
C ASN A 56 -26.08 4.44 -10.81
N VAL A 57 -25.29 3.94 -9.85
CA VAL A 57 -24.73 2.58 -9.89
C VAL A 57 -25.40 1.63 -8.88
N VAL A 58 -26.16 2.18 -7.93
CA VAL A 58 -26.84 1.40 -6.89
C VAL A 58 -28.29 1.10 -7.32
N PRO A 59 -28.71 -0.18 -7.38
CA PRO A 59 -30.09 -0.54 -7.71
C PRO A 59 -31.13 0.12 -6.81
N ASN A 60 -32.30 0.48 -7.36
CA ASN A 60 -33.38 1.15 -6.63
C ASN A 60 -33.84 0.38 -5.37
N ALA A 61 -33.76 -0.95 -5.38
CA ALA A 61 -34.13 -1.79 -4.25
C ALA A 61 -33.38 -1.44 -2.96
N TYR A 62 -32.09 -1.08 -3.05
CA TYR A 62 -31.31 -0.62 -1.89
C TYR A 62 -31.92 0.64 -1.27
N ARG A 63 -32.47 1.56 -2.08
CA ARG A 63 -33.14 2.77 -1.59
C ARG A 63 -34.47 2.44 -0.92
N GLU A 64 -35.24 1.53 -1.49
CA GLU A 64 -36.50 1.05 -0.90
C GLU A 64 -36.27 0.37 0.46
N TRP A 65 -35.09 -0.21 0.68
CA TRP A 65 -34.67 -0.82 1.94
C TRP A 65 -33.89 0.12 2.85
N GLU A 66 -33.68 1.38 2.44
CA GLU A 66 -32.86 2.38 3.15
C GLU A 66 -31.41 1.90 3.43
N VAL A 67 -30.88 1.04 2.56
CA VAL A 67 -29.53 0.50 2.65
C VAL A 67 -28.58 1.34 1.78
N ARG A 68 -27.58 1.93 2.43
CA ARG A 68 -26.49 2.66 1.76
C ARG A 68 -25.35 1.70 1.41
N VAL A 69 -24.78 1.85 0.21
CA VAL A 69 -23.71 0.97 -0.28
C VAL A 69 -22.42 1.79 -0.41
N PHE A 70 -21.33 1.30 0.17
CA PHE A 70 -20.04 1.99 0.22
C PHE A 70 -18.92 1.21 -0.47
N ASP A 71 -19.01 -0.12 -0.45
CA ASP A 71 -17.99 -1.00 -0.99
C ASP A 71 -18.34 -1.43 -2.42
N TRP A 72 -17.37 -1.30 -3.32
CA TRP A 72 -17.38 -2.03 -4.58
C TRP A 72 -16.93 -3.46 -4.34
N GLN A 73 -17.63 -4.43 -4.92
CA GLN A 73 -16.99 -5.73 -5.16
C GLN A 73 -15.99 -5.58 -6.31
N THR A 74 -14.80 -6.13 -6.14
CA THR A 74 -13.71 -6.02 -7.11
C THR A 74 -13.10 -7.36 -7.46
N GLN A 75 -12.66 -7.46 -8.71
CA GLN A 75 -11.73 -8.49 -9.16
C GLN A 75 -10.46 -7.82 -9.67
N CYS A 76 -9.31 -8.37 -9.27
CA CYS A 76 -7.99 -7.81 -9.52
C CYS A 76 -7.05 -8.85 -10.14
N PRO A 77 -7.31 -9.29 -11.40
CA PRO A 77 -6.41 -10.18 -12.10
C PRO A 77 -5.05 -9.50 -12.25
N THR A 78 -4.02 -10.14 -11.72
CA THR A 78 -2.65 -9.62 -11.68
C THR A 78 -1.72 -10.62 -12.36
N LEU A 79 -0.83 -10.15 -13.23
CA LEU A 79 0.15 -11.00 -13.90
C LEU A 79 1.50 -10.27 -13.96
N ALA A 80 2.50 -10.87 -13.33
CA ALA A 80 3.89 -10.46 -13.44
C ALA A 80 4.67 -11.51 -14.24
N GLN A 81 5.52 -11.07 -15.18
CA GLN A 81 6.32 -11.96 -16.01
C GLN A 81 7.58 -12.35 -15.23
N PRO A 82 7.85 -13.64 -14.94
CA PRO A 82 9.02 -14.00 -14.14
C PRO A 82 10.36 -13.69 -14.84
N ASP A 83 10.37 -13.72 -16.17
CA ASP A 83 11.54 -13.54 -17.03
C ASP A 83 11.81 -12.06 -17.40
N LYS A 84 10.88 -11.16 -17.05
CA LYS A 84 10.98 -9.73 -17.37
C LYS A 84 10.50 -8.89 -16.19
N LEU A 85 11.19 -7.80 -15.90
CA LEU A 85 10.77 -6.81 -14.90
C LEU A 85 9.52 -6.04 -15.37
N SER A 86 8.40 -6.74 -15.53
CA SER A 86 7.12 -6.21 -15.97
C SER A 86 5.95 -6.95 -15.34
N ALA A 87 4.94 -6.19 -14.94
CA ALA A 87 3.70 -6.69 -14.42
C ALA A 87 2.53 -5.86 -14.93
N MET A 88 1.34 -6.45 -14.92
CA MET A 88 0.10 -5.74 -15.15
C MET A 88 -0.92 -6.17 -14.10
N TYR A 89 -1.95 -5.35 -13.92
CA TYR A 89 -3.18 -5.77 -13.25
C TYR A 89 -4.36 -4.95 -13.76
N LYS A 90 -5.55 -5.52 -13.57
CA LYS A 90 -6.81 -4.79 -13.78
C LYS A 90 -7.48 -4.59 -12.45
N VAL A 91 -8.23 -3.51 -12.31
CA VAL A 91 -9.23 -3.33 -11.26
C VAL A 91 -10.59 -3.35 -11.93
N ILE A 92 -11.30 -4.46 -11.79
CA ILE A 92 -12.64 -4.65 -12.33
C ILE A 92 -13.62 -4.36 -11.19
N LYS A 93 -14.41 -3.29 -11.31
CA LYS A 93 -15.48 -2.98 -10.36
C LYS A 93 -16.78 -3.63 -10.82
N LEU A 94 -17.49 -4.27 -9.91
CA LEU A 94 -18.78 -4.89 -10.20
C LEU A 94 -19.93 -4.03 -9.68
N LEU A 95 -21.03 -3.96 -10.42
CA LEU A 95 -22.24 -3.30 -9.96
C LEU A 95 -22.83 -4.06 -8.76
N PRO A 96 -23.30 -3.35 -7.70
CA PRO A 96 -24.07 -3.98 -6.64
C PRO A 96 -25.30 -4.69 -7.20
N THR A 97 -25.56 -5.91 -6.76
CA THR A 97 -26.71 -6.72 -7.17
C THR A 97 -27.65 -7.00 -5.98
N VAL A 98 -28.89 -7.39 -6.28
CA VAL A 98 -29.90 -7.80 -5.29
C VAL A 98 -30.68 -9.02 -5.79
N GLY A 99 -31.25 -9.81 -4.88
CA GLY A 99 -32.15 -10.92 -5.21
C GLY A 99 -31.48 -12.07 -5.97
N CYS A 100 -32.24 -12.80 -6.80
CA CYS A 100 -31.72 -13.92 -7.60
C CYS A 100 -30.74 -13.49 -8.71
N GLU A 101 -30.59 -12.19 -8.94
CA GLU A 101 -29.59 -11.61 -9.86
C GLU A 101 -28.22 -11.50 -9.20
N ALA A 102 -28.08 -11.84 -7.91
CA ALA A 102 -26.81 -11.90 -7.22
C ALA A 102 -25.79 -12.81 -7.95
N ASP A 103 -26.28 -13.87 -8.63
CA ASP A 103 -25.44 -14.78 -9.42
C ASP A 103 -24.93 -14.18 -10.75
N ALA A 104 -25.41 -12.99 -11.14
CA ALA A 104 -25.03 -12.29 -12.36
C ALA A 104 -24.21 -11.04 -12.04
N ALA A 105 -22.90 -11.21 -11.83
CA ALA A 105 -21.97 -10.09 -11.72
C ALA A 105 -21.96 -9.28 -13.02
N THR A 106 -22.13 -7.95 -12.93
CA THR A 106 -22.02 -7.03 -14.07
C THR A 106 -20.84 -6.11 -13.86
N ARG A 107 -19.95 -6.00 -14.85
CA ARG A 107 -18.80 -5.08 -14.79
C ARG A 107 -19.26 -3.64 -14.96
N TYR A 108 -18.83 -2.78 -14.05
CA TYR A 108 -19.03 -1.32 -14.14
C TYR A 108 -17.85 -0.65 -14.85
N THR A 109 -16.64 -0.84 -14.34
CA THR A 109 -15.40 -0.30 -14.92
C THR A 109 -14.30 -1.36 -14.93
N ILE A 110 -13.35 -1.18 -15.84
CA ILE A 110 -12.10 -1.94 -15.91
C ILE A 110 -10.99 -0.92 -16.05
N ASP A 111 -10.21 -0.75 -14.99
CA ASP A 111 -9.02 0.11 -15.00
C ASP A 111 -7.78 -0.79 -15.11
N GLU A 112 -6.90 -0.55 -16.07
CA GLU A 112 -5.68 -1.36 -16.28
C GLU A 112 -4.43 -0.55 -15.91
N ARG A 113 -3.46 -1.23 -15.31
CA ARG A 113 -2.19 -0.65 -14.86
C ARG A 113 -1.04 -1.54 -15.31
N THR A 114 -0.05 -0.93 -15.94
CA THR A 114 1.15 -1.61 -16.43
C THR A 114 2.41 -1.07 -15.75
N ILE A 115 3.24 -1.98 -15.28
CA ILE A 115 4.50 -1.75 -14.57
C ILE A 115 5.62 -2.32 -15.43
N GLY A 116 6.66 -1.53 -15.66
CA GLY A 116 7.80 -1.91 -16.51
C GLY A 116 7.43 -2.14 -17.98
N GLY A 117 8.40 -2.59 -18.76
CA GLY A 117 8.22 -2.82 -20.20
C GLY A 117 8.05 -1.55 -21.03
N GLU A 118 7.61 -1.71 -22.29
CA GLU A 118 7.43 -0.60 -23.24
C GLU A 118 6.23 0.29 -22.91
N GLU A 119 5.20 -0.28 -22.29
CA GLU A 119 3.95 0.41 -21.89
C GLU A 119 3.96 0.81 -20.40
N ASN A 120 5.14 1.08 -19.83
CA ASN A 120 5.27 1.42 -18.43
C ASN A 120 4.44 2.67 -18.06
N MET A 121 3.51 2.52 -17.12
CA MET A 121 2.67 3.61 -16.63
C MET A 121 3.09 4.11 -15.23
N VAL A 122 3.97 3.39 -14.53
CA VAL A 122 4.35 3.70 -13.15
C VAL A 122 5.48 4.73 -13.11
N TYR A 123 5.38 5.68 -12.18
CA TYR A 123 6.44 6.66 -11.92
C TYR A 123 7.58 6.03 -11.12
N ALA A 124 7.24 5.23 -10.10
CA ALA A 124 8.20 4.49 -9.29
C ALA A 124 7.55 3.21 -8.73
N PHE A 125 8.30 2.12 -8.67
CA PHE A 125 7.81 0.83 -8.20
C PHE A 125 8.86 0.14 -7.33
N ALA A 126 8.51 -0.10 -6.07
CA ALA A 126 9.32 -0.87 -5.13
C ALA A 126 8.66 -2.22 -4.84
N TYR A 127 9.41 -3.31 -4.85
CA TYR A 127 8.86 -4.67 -4.65
C TYR A 127 9.69 -5.52 -3.69
N GLN A 128 9.02 -6.49 -3.08
CA GLN A 128 9.61 -7.50 -2.21
C GLN A 128 9.18 -8.90 -2.67
N SER A 129 10.04 -9.89 -2.52
CA SER A 129 9.77 -11.27 -2.97
C SER A 129 8.48 -11.88 -2.43
N ASN A 130 7.97 -11.43 -1.28
CA ASN A 130 6.72 -11.91 -0.69
C ASN A 130 5.43 -11.47 -1.45
N GLY A 131 5.55 -10.64 -2.49
CA GLY A 131 4.41 -10.09 -3.24
C GLY A 131 3.97 -8.69 -2.78
N SER A 132 4.57 -8.15 -1.72
CA SER A 132 4.32 -6.78 -1.28
C SER A 132 5.01 -5.81 -2.22
N TYR A 133 4.37 -4.67 -2.48
CA TYR A 133 4.94 -3.64 -3.34
C TYR A 133 4.44 -2.25 -2.96
N THR A 134 5.08 -1.24 -3.53
CA THR A 134 4.60 0.14 -3.49
C THR A 134 4.78 0.77 -4.86
N ALA A 135 3.69 1.29 -5.42
CA ALA A 135 3.65 1.91 -6.72
C ALA A 135 3.27 3.38 -6.57
N VAL A 136 3.98 4.26 -7.26
CA VAL A 136 3.65 5.67 -7.37
C VAL A 136 3.16 5.92 -8.78
N TRP A 137 1.94 6.46 -8.88
CA TRP A 137 1.30 6.77 -10.15
C TRP A 137 1.10 8.27 -10.29
N GLU A 138 1.30 8.80 -11.50
CA GLU A 138 0.84 10.13 -11.83
C GLU A 138 -0.69 10.15 -11.93
N ASN A 139 -1.30 11.21 -11.40
CA ASN A 139 -2.73 11.47 -11.48
C ASN A 139 -2.94 12.93 -11.91
N PRO A 140 -3.95 13.25 -12.73
CA PRO A 140 -4.24 14.64 -13.10
C PRO A 140 -4.41 15.59 -11.90
N LYS A 141 -4.75 15.07 -10.72
CA LYS A 141 -4.94 15.83 -9.48
C LYS A 141 -3.78 15.69 -8.47
N GLY A 142 -2.68 15.01 -8.82
CA GLY A 142 -1.53 14.79 -7.93
C GLY A 142 -0.88 13.42 -8.14
N LEU A 143 -0.60 12.70 -7.05
CA LEU A 143 -0.02 11.36 -7.07
C LEU A 143 -0.97 10.35 -6.41
N GLU A 144 -0.97 9.12 -6.89
CA GLU A 144 -1.55 7.97 -6.18
C GLU A 144 -0.41 7.10 -5.66
N LEU A 145 -0.33 6.96 -4.33
CA LEU A 145 0.64 6.13 -3.64
C LEU A 145 -0.05 4.83 -3.26
N GLU A 146 0.13 3.79 -4.06
CA GLU A 146 -0.47 2.48 -3.86
C GLU A 146 0.49 1.57 -3.10
N HIS A 147 0.09 1.17 -1.90
CA HIS A 147 0.85 0.28 -1.03
C HIS A 147 0.14 -1.06 -0.92
N CYS A 148 0.72 -2.11 -1.50
CA CYS A 148 0.20 -3.48 -1.39
C CYS A 148 0.97 -4.23 -0.31
N LEU A 149 0.27 -4.62 0.75
CA LEU A 149 0.82 -5.35 1.89
C LEU A 149 0.25 -6.76 1.91
N ILE A 150 1.13 -7.76 1.83
CA ILE A 150 0.75 -9.18 1.97
C ILE A 150 0.81 -9.58 3.43
N ASN A 151 -0.19 -10.32 3.91
CA ASN A 151 -0.14 -10.87 5.26
C ASN A 151 0.98 -11.93 5.34
N PRO A 152 2.00 -11.75 6.21
CA PRO A 152 3.14 -12.68 6.27
C PRO A 152 2.77 -14.09 6.75
N ARG A 153 1.60 -14.25 7.39
CA ARG A 153 1.08 -15.56 7.85
C ARG A 153 0.12 -16.21 6.85
N ASP A 154 -0.42 -15.41 5.94
CA ASP A 154 -1.37 -15.84 4.93
C ASP A 154 -1.07 -15.13 3.61
N LYS A 155 -0.34 -15.84 2.73
CA LYS A 155 0.05 -15.29 1.43
C LYS A 155 -1.13 -15.11 0.47
N GLU A 156 -2.31 -15.63 0.81
CA GLU A 156 -3.53 -15.45 0.02
C GLU A 156 -4.33 -14.23 0.46
N SER A 157 -3.91 -13.51 1.51
CA SER A 157 -4.56 -12.28 1.98
C SER A 157 -3.69 -11.06 1.71
N ARG A 158 -4.26 -10.05 1.05
CA ARG A 158 -3.59 -8.76 0.85
C ARG A 158 -4.51 -7.58 1.10
N VAL A 159 -3.90 -6.47 1.48
CA VAL A 159 -4.56 -5.17 1.49
C VAL A 159 -3.79 -4.22 0.57
N ARG A 160 -4.52 -3.42 -0.21
CA ARG A 160 -3.93 -2.32 -0.98
C ARG A 160 -4.48 -1.01 -0.46
N ILE A 161 -3.62 -0.15 0.05
CA ILE A 161 -3.99 1.17 0.55
C ILE A 161 -3.43 2.19 -0.43
N VAL A 162 -4.31 2.99 -1.03
CA VAL A 162 -3.94 4.02 -1.99
C VAL A 162 -4.16 5.39 -1.37
N GLN A 163 -3.07 6.10 -1.06
CA GLN A 163 -3.15 7.50 -0.67
C GLN A 163 -3.18 8.37 -1.93
N VAL A 164 -4.24 9.14 -2.13
CA VAL A 164 -4.28 10.16 -3.18
C VAL A 164 -3.80 11.46 -2.58
N VAL A 165 -2.64 11.94 -3.03
CA VAL A 165 -2.01 13.16 -2.50
C VAL A 165 -1.94 14.23 -3.58
N GLY A 166 -2.37 15.45 -3.24
CA GLY A 166 -2.24 16.62 -4.10
C GLY A 166 -1.06 17.49 -3.65
N VAL A 167 -0.59 18.38 -4.53
CA VAL A 167 0.42 19.39 -4.19
C VAL A 167 -0.30 20.72 -3.93
N GLU A 168 -0.22 21.23 -2.71
CA GLU A 168 -0.76 22.53 -2.31
C GLU A 168 0.35 23.32 -1.62
N ASP A 169 0.64 24.55 -2.09
CA ASP A 169 1.71 25.39 -1.55
C ASP A 169 3.07 24.67 -1.43
N LYS A 170 3.39 23.82 -2.43
CA LYS A 170 4.58 22.93 -2.49
C LYS A 170 4.61 21.82 -1.42
N LYS A 171 3.48 21.56 -0.75
CA LYS A 171 3.33 20.48 0.24
C LYS A 171 2.44 19.38 -0.31
N LEU A 172 2.77 18.14 0.04
CA LEU A 172 1.89 17.01 -0.26
C LEU A 172 0.79 16.94 0.78
N VAL A 173 -0.46 16.97 0.33
CA VAL A 173 -1.65 16.95 1.18
C VAL A 173 -2.54 15.78 0.80
N LEU A 174 -2.96 15.00 1.78
CA LEU A 174 -3.88 13.89 1.59
C LEU A 174 -5.26 14.39 1.13
N LYS A 175 -5.73 13.87 -0.01
CA LYS A 175 -7.04 14.19 -0.58
C LYS A 175 -8.08 13.15 -0.19
N ASN A 176 -7.75 11.88 -0.35
CA ASN A 176 -8.60 10.76 0.03
C ASN A 176 -7.74 9.49 0.10
N VAL A 177 -8.30 8.43 0.68
CA VAL A 177 -7.68 7.10 0.75
C VAL A 177 -8.60 6.09 0.08
N LYS A 178 -8.03 5.16 -0.68
CA LYS A 178 -8.74 3.99 -1.20
C LYS A 178 -8.20 2.76 -0.52
N VAL A 179 -9.07 1.84 -0.11
CA VAL A 179 -8.66 0.59 0.53
C VAL A 179 -9.24 -0.57 -0.24
N PHE A 180 -8.38 -1.49 -0.64
CA PHE A 180 -8.74 -2.80 -1.15
C PHE A 180 -8.43 -3.85 -0.09
N VAL A 181 -9.37 -4.76 0.14
CA VAL A 181 -9.18 -5.96 0.94
C VAL A 181 -9.46 -7.14 0.03
N GLU A 182 -8.44 -7.94 -0.26
CA GLU A 182 -8.46 -8.90 -1.36
C GLU A 182 -7.93 -10.26 -0.89
N GLN A 183 -8.58 -11.31 -1.40
CA GLN A 183 -8.18 -12.69 -1.22
C GLN A 183 -7.78 -13.29 -2.57
N TRP A 184 -6.73 -14.10 -2.58
CA TRP A 184 -6.37 -14.91 -3.73
C TRP A 184 -7.49 -15.92 -4.01
N TYR A 185 -8.03 -15.85 -5.22
CA TYR A 185 -9.11 -16.71 -5.68
C TYR A 185 -8.59 -17.89 -6.50
N GLY A 186 -7.57 -17.65 -7.33
CA GLY A 186 -7.09 -18.66 -8.26
C GLY A 186 -5.94 -18.21 -9.16
N PRO A 187 -5.45 -19.11 -10.02
CA PRO A 187 -4.49 -18.76 -11.06
C PRO A 187 -5.05 -17.70 -12.00
N PHE A 188 -4.17 -16.89 -12.59
CA PHE A 188 -4.53 -15.82 -13.52
C PHE A 188 -5.39 -16.33 -14.70
N ARG A 189 -6.52 -15.67 -14.92
CA ARG A 189 -7.47 -15.89 -16.02
C ARG A 189 -7.92 -14.57 -16.64
N ASN A 190 -7.16 -13.49 -16.42
CA ASN A 190 -7.43 -12.17 -16.97
C ASN A 190 -8.83 -11.60 -16.63
N GLY A 191 -9.43 -12.07 -15.53
CA GLY A 191 -10.79 -11.71 -15.13
C GLY A 191 -11.90 -12.25 -16.05
N GLU A 192 -11.63 -13.25 -16.90
CA GLU A 192 -12.63 -13.83 -17.82
C GLU A 192 -13.79 -14.52 -17.10
N SER A 193 -13.52 -15.07 -15.90
CA SER A 193 -14.55 -15.61 -15.02
C SER A 193 -14.87 -14.59 -13.93
N LEU A 194 -16.12 -14.13 -13.90
CA LEU A 194 -16.59 -13.33 -12.77
C LEU A 194 -16.75 -14.24 -11.55
N GLY A 195 -16.13 -13.86 -10.43
CA GLY A 195 -16.29 -14.55 -9.16
C GLY A 195 -17.76 -14.52 -8.77
N GLY A 196 -18.34 -15.69 -8.48
CA GLY A 196 -19.71 -15.77 -7.95
C GLY A 196 -19.80 -15.16 -6.54
N CYS A 197 -21.02 -15.05 -6.01
CA CYS A 197 -21.35 -14.51 -4.68
C CYS A 197 -20.56 -15.05 -3.47
N ALA A 198 -19.68 -16.04 -3.65
CA ALA A 198 -18.93 -16.71 -2.60
C ALA A 198 -17.52 -16.11 -2.39
N ILE A 199 -17.40 -14.78 -2.38
CA ILE A 199 -16.20 -14.15 -1.82
C ILE A 199 -16.17 -14.42 -0.32
N ARG A 200 -15.00 -14.84 0.19
CA ARG A 200 -14.82 -15.25 1.60
C ARG A 200 -14.89 -14.08 2.59
N ASP A 201 -14.87 -12.84 2.10
CA ASP A 201 -14.95 -11.63 2.91
C ASP A 201 -16.28 -10.88 2.65
N SER A 202 -16.49 -9.81 3.41
CA SER A 202 -17.67 -8.96 3.37
C SER A 202 -17.28 -7.48 3.22
N ALA A 203 -18.23 -6.69 2.73
CA ALA A 203 -18.14 -5.24 2.73
C ALA A 203 -17.71 -4.71 4.11
N PHE A 204 -16.78 -3.76 4.14
CA PHE A 204 -16.07 -3.39 5.35
C PHE A 204 -16.07 -1.90 5.64
N ALA A 205 -16.45 -1.04 4.68
CA ALA A 205 -16.31 0.40 4.80
C ALA A 205 -16.97 1.00 6.05
N CYS A 206 -18.10 0.42 6.49
CA CYS A 206 -18.85 0.85 7.67
C CYS A 206 -18.54 0.05 8.94
N THR A 207 -17.55 -0.85 8.91
CA THR A 207 -17.12 -1.57 10.11
C THR A 207 -16.30 -0.66 11.03
N LYS A 208 -16.10 -1.08 12.28
CA LYS A 208 -15.37 -0.28 13.28
C LYS A 208 -13.95 0.02 12.77
N ALA A 209 -13.59 1.29 12.77
CA ALA A 209 -12.22 1.72 12.54
C ALA A 209 -11.28 1.20 13.64
N LEU A 210 -10.00 1.08 13.30
CA LEU A 210 -8.94 0.74 14.24
C LEU A 210 -8.94 1.71 15.44
N ASP A 211 -8.66 1.20 16.63
CA ASP A 211 -8.51 2.01 17.83
C ASP A 211 -7.07 2.54 17.91
N GLY A 212 -6.89 3.86 17.99
CA GLY A 212 -5.58 4.49 17.94
C GLY A 212 -4.66 4.04 19.09
N SER A 213 -5.23 3.69 20.23
CA SER A 213 -4.50 3.14 21.38
C SER A 213 -3.79 1.82 21.06
N GLN A 214 -4.25 1.06 20.05
CA GLN A 214 -3.63 -0.20 19.64
C GLN A 214 -2.38 -0.01 18.77
N VAL A 215 -2.16 1.21 18.26
CA VAL A 215 -1.09 1.52 17.30
C VAL A 215 -0.15 2.60 17.83
N SER A 216 -0.62 3.48 18.71
CA SER A 216 0.21 4.44 19.42
C SER A 216 1.21 3.74 20.36
N GLY A 217 2.34 4.39 20.65
CA GLY A 217 3.35 3.90 21.59
C GLY A 217 4.70 3.58 20.95
N VAL A 218 5.49 2.76 21.65
CA VAL A 218 6.88 2.46 21.28
C VAL A 218 6.96 1.15 20.50
N TRP A 219 7.59 1.22 19.33
CA TRP A 219 7.76 0.10 18.42
C TRP A 219 9.23 -0.13 18.12
N GLN A 220 9.62 -1.40 18.02
CA GLN A 220 10.84 -1.81 17.35
C GLN A 220 10.50 -2.16 15.90
N ARG A 221 11.25 -1.59 14.96
CA ARG A 221 11.06 -1.85 13.54
C ARG A 221 12.33 -2.38 12.87
N SER A 222 12.13 -3.29 11.93
CA SER A 222 13.12 -3.73 10.96
C SER A 222 12.70 -3.25 9.58
N ASN A 223 13.62 -2.61 8.86
CA ASN A 223 13.31 -1.89 7.63
C ASN A 223 13.93 -2.58 6.41
N SER A 224 13.27 -2.44 5.28
CA SER A 224 13.87 -2.62 3.96
C SER A 224 13.58 -1.38 3.12
N VAL A 225 14.55 -0.94 2.32
CA VAL A 225 14.53 0.35 1.62
C VAL A 225 14.74 0.16 0.12
N ALA A 226 13.99 0.92 -0.66
CA ALA A 226 14.15 1.08 -2.09
C ALA A 226 14.43 2.57 -2.40
N ALA A 227 15.65 2.89 -2.82
CA ALA A 227 16.07 4.26 -3.09
C ALA A 227 15.87 4.61 -4.57
N PHE A 228 15.23 5.76 -4.84
CA PHE A 228 14.95 6.26 -6.18
C PHE A 228 15.83 7.45 -6.53
N GLN A 229 16.15 8.30 -5.56
CA GLN A 229 17.04 9.44 -5.77
C GLN A 229 18.48 8.96 -6.05
N GLY A 230 19.00 9.31 -7.24
CA GLY A 230 20.38 8.96 -7.64
C GLY A 230 20.59 7.51 -8.04
N SER A 231 19.51 6.72 -8.20
CA SER A 231 19.60 5.33 -8.62
C SER A 231 19.78 5.18 -10.14
N PRO A 232 20.69 4.32 -10.62
CA PRO A 232 20.83 4.02 -12.05
C PRO A 232 19.65 3.22 -12.62
N ASN A 233 18.87 2.53 -11.79
CA ASN A 233 17.69 1.75 -12.17
C ASN A 233 16.42 2.58 -11.91
N GLY A 234 16.16 3.57 -12.78
CA GLY A 234 15.35 4.75 -12.43
C GLY A 234 13.85 4.58 -12.16
N VAL A 235 13.26 3.39 -12.19
CA VAL A 235 11.80 3.21 -12.01
C VAL A 235 11.43 2.00 -11.15
N LEU A 236 12.08 0.85 -11.34
CA LEU A 236 11.80 -0.38 -10.57
C LEU A 236 12.96 -0.65 -9.60
N GLN A 237 12.63 -0.87 -8.34
CA GLN A 237 13.59 -1.12 -7.25
C GLN A 237 13.15 -2.31 -6.40
N GLU A 238 14.10 -3.17 -6.05
CA GLU A 238 13.90 -4.17 -5.01
C GLU A 238 14.09 -3.52 -3.63
N PHE A 239 13.27 -3.90 -2.65
CA PHE A 239 13.52 -3.55 -1.26
C PHE A 239 14.74 -4.28 -0.71
N VAL A 240 15.78 -3.52 -0.35
CA VAL A 240 17.00 -4.05 0.27
C VAL A 240 16.88 -3.97 1.79
N PRO A 241 17.04 -5.07 2.55
CA PRO A 241 17.03 -5.03 4.01
C PRO A 241 18.09 -4.09 4.56
N VAL A 242 17.73 -3.33 5.60
CA VAL A 242 18.66 -2.49 6.34
C VAL A 242 18.98 -3.16 7.67
N ASP A 243 20.28 -3.31 7.95
CA ASP A 243 20.74 -3.94 9.17
C ASP A 243 20.34 -3.13 10.42
N GLY A 244 19.90 -3.86 11.44
CA GLY A 244 19.57 -3.32 12.76
C GLY A 244 18.07 -3.14 13.01
N MET A 245 17.74 -2.93 14.29
CA MET A 245 16.41 -2.53 14.72
C MET A 245 16.42 -1.08 15.14
N GLN A 246 15.37 -0.35 14.78
CA GLN A 246 15.18 1.04 15.17
C GLN A 246 13.98 1.14 16.10
N ASN A 247 14.09 2.00 17.11
CA ASN A 247 12.92 2.38 17.91
C ASN A 247 12.16 3.48 17.19
N LEU A 248 10.83 3.42 17.23
CA LEU A 248 9.94 4.47 16.77
C LEU A 248 8.90 4.71 17.87
N VAL A 249 8.64 5.98 18.17
CA VAL A 249 7.45 6.38 18.92
C VAL A 249 6.40 6.79 17.90
N ARG A 250 5.22 6.20 17.99
CA ARG A 250 4.07 6.56 17.15
C ARG A 250 3.03 7.28 18.00
N GLU A 251 2.66 8.45 17.52
CA GLU A 251 1.61 9.30 18.09
C GLU A 251 0.29 9.06 17.36
N GLU A 252 -0.82 9.19 18.09
CA GLU A 252 -2.16 8.96 17.54
C GLU A 252 -2.64 10.15 16.71
N GLU A 253 -2.25 11.39 17.07
CA GLU A 253 -2.81 12.61 16.48
C GLU A 253 -2.59 12.74 14.96
N ASN A 254 -1.64 11.98 14.41
CA ASN A 254 -1.27 12.01 12.99
C ASN A 254 -1.84 10.82 12.18
N LEU A 255 -2.68 9.99 12.79
CA LEU A 255 -3.21 8.77 12.17
C LEU A 255 -4.64 8.96 11.67
N LEU A 256 -4.83 8.66 10.39
CA LEU A 256 -6.13 8.33 9.84
C LEU A 256 -6.42 6.85 10.13
N LEU A 257 -7.25 6.59 11.13
CA LEU A 257 -7.63 5.24 11.52
C LEU A 257 -8.74 4.71 10.60
N LEU A 258 -8.52 3.53 10.03
CA LEU A 258 -9.39 2.93 9.02
C LEU A 258 -9.92 1.57 9.51
N PRO A 259 -11.02 1.07 8.92
CA PRO A 259 -11.47 -0.31 9.12
C PRO A 259 -10.39 -1.36 8.84
N LYS A 260 -10.66 -2.62 9.22
CA LYS A 260 -9.80 -3.78 8.94
C LYS A 260 -8.37 -3.68 9.52
N ASN A 261 -8.26 -2.97 10.65
CA ASN A 261 -7.00 -2.74 11.37
C ASN A 261 -5.95 -1.98 10.55
N LEU A 262 -6.41 -1.04 9.72
CA LEU A 262 -5.56 -0.26 8.84
C LEU A 262 -5.42 1.18 9.35
N TRP A 263 -4.33 1.83 8.97
CA TRP A 263 -4.16 3.28 9.14
C TRP A 263 -3.39 3.88 7.98
N SER A 264 -3.51 5.20 7.87
CA SER A 264 -2.77 6.04 6.96
C SER A 264 -2.28 7.29 7.69
N SER A 265 -1.16 7.86 7.29
CA SER A 265 -0.67 9.14 7.79
C SER A 265 0.10 9.88 6.70
N VAL A 266 0.07 11.21 6.80
CA VAL A 266 0.91 12.11 6.01
C VAL A 266 1.51 13.11 7.00
N THR A 267 2.83 13.10 7.13
CA THR A 267 3.56 13.89 8.14
C THR A 267 4.67 14.69 7.49
N GLU A 268 4.84 15.94 7.95
CA GLU A 268 5.93 16.82 7.52
C GLU A 268 7.01 16.86 8.60
N MET A 269 8.23 16.47 8.24
CA MET A 269 9.39 16.60 9.11
C MET A 269 9.99 17.99 8.92
N GLN A 270 9.65 18.88 9.85
CA GLN A 270 9.91 20.33 9.76
C GLN A 270 11.38 20.69 9.59
N ASP A 271 12.29 19.91 10.16
CA ASP A 271 13.73 20.22 10.14
C ASP A 271 14.40 19.98 8.77
N GLU A 272 13.79 19.15 7.90
CA GLU A 272 14.39 18.74 6.62
C GLU A 272 13.50 19.05 5.40
N GLY A 273 12.28 19.57 5.63
CA GLY A 273 11.29 19.79 4.58
C GLY A 273 10.87 18.49 3.87
N ILE A 274 10.94 17.36 4.58
CA ILE A 274 10.61 16.03 4.07
C ILE A 274 9.15 15.72 4.38
N THR A 275 8.42 15.18 3.40
CA THR A 275 7.07 14.65 3.64
C THR A 275 7.08 13.13 3.62
N CYS A 276 6.53 12.52 4.66
CA CYS A 276 6.37 11.07 4.79
C CYS A 276 4.90 10.70 4.63
N CYS A 277 4.60 9.86 3.64
CA CYS A 277 3.29 9.26 3.44
C CYS A 277 3.39 7.79 3.89
N GLU A 278 2.79 7.43 5.02
CA GLU A 278 2.87 6.08 5.57
C GLU A 278 1.47 5.46 5.62
N VAL A 279 1.43 4.16 5.39
CA VAL A 279 0.26 3.32 5.68
C VAL A 279 0.71 2.12 6.50
N GLY A 280 -0.24 1.46 7.16
CA GLY A 280 0.06 0.18 7.74
C GLY A 280 -1.14 -0.66 8.12
N TRP A 281 -0.81 -1.88 8.52
CA TRP A 281 -1.74 -2.93 8.87
C TRP A 281 -1.33 -3.59 10.19
N LEU A 282 -2.22 -3.56 11.18
CA LEU A 282 -2.04 -4.18 12.48
C LEU A 282 -2.57 -5.60 12.35
N LEU A 283 -1.63 -6.53 12.25
CA LEU A 283 -1.91 -7.95 12.01
C LEU A 283 -2.49 -8.60 13.28
N GLU A 284 -1.96 -8.20 14.43
CA GLU A 284 -2.41 -8.60 15.76
C GLU A 284 -1.89 -7.58 16.79
N PRO A 285 -2.39 -7.59 18.04
CA PRO A 285 -1.85 -6.72 19.08
C PRO A 285 -0.31 -6.85 19.18
N GLY A 286 0.37 -5.72 19.03
CA GLY A 286 1.82 -5.64 19.10
C GLY A 286 2.58 -6.11 17.85
N ARG A 287 1.91 -6.41 16.72
CA ARG A 287 2.58 -6.64 15.43
C ARG A 287 1.91 -5.91 14.28
N ALA A 288 2.72 -5.17 13.54
CA ALA A 288 2.28 -4.39 12.41
C ALA A 288 3.25 -4.52 11.23
N ILE A 289 2.76 -4.23 10.04
CA ILE A 289 3.58 -3.98 8.85
C ILE A 289 3.21 -2.62 8.27
N THR A 290 4.19 -1.92 7.71
CA THR A 290 3.98 -0.58 7.12
C THR A 290 4.68 -0.47 5.78
N SER A 291 4.17 0.42 4.94
CA SER A 291 4.91 0.96 3.80
C SER A 291 4.87 2.49 3.85
N LYS A 292 5.99 3.12 3.49
CA LYS A 292 6.21 4.56 3.61
C LYS A 292 6.91 5.11 2.38
N CYS A 293 6.33 6.10 1.74
CA CYS A 293 6.98 6.92 0.73
C CYS A 293 7.57 8.18 1.38
N ILE A 294 8.81 8.50 1.04
CA ILE A 294 9.54 9.66 1.56
C ILE A 294 9.83 10.62 0.41
N PHE A 295 9.34 11.85 0.54
CA PHE A 295 9.44 12.89 -0.48
C PHE A 295 10.35 14.04 -0.03
N SER A 296 11.09 14.60 -0.98
CA SER A 296 11.83 15.84 -0.79
C SER A 296 10.90 17.05 -0.66
N ILE A 297 11.46 18.20 -0.29
CA ILE A 297 10.76 19.50 -0.27
C ILE A 297 10.18 19.91 -1.63
N ASN A 298 10.66 19.32 -2.72
CA ASN A 298 10.17 19.56 -4.07
C ASN A 298 9.12 18.52 -4.51
N ALA A 299 8.60 17.73 -3.57
CA ALA A 299 7.68 16.61 -3.83
C ALA A 299 8.25 15.52 -4.75
N GLU A 300 9.58 15.38 -4.79
CA GLU A 300 10.25 14.29 -5.51
C GLU A 300 10.42 13.08 -4.60
N LEU A 301 10.09 11.89 -5.10
CA LEU A 301 10.24 10.65 -4.34
C LEU A 301 11.73 10.36 -4.12
N LYS A 302 12.15 10.28 -2.85
CA LYS A 302 13.52 9.91 -2.48
C LYS A 302 13.68 8.40 -2.35
N GLU A 303 12.82 7.80 -1.53
CA GLU A 303 12.87 6.39 -1.19
C GLU A 303 11.51 5.88 -0.75
N VAL A 304 11.37 4.57 -0.77
CA VAL A 304 10.25 3.85 -0.16
C VAL A 304 10.82 2.92 0.91
N VAL A 305 10.16 2.86 2.05
CA VAL A 305 10.54 2.02 3.19
C VAL A 305 9.38 1.09 3.51
N THR A 306 9.64 -0.21 3.51
CA THR A 306 8.76 -1.19 4.13
C THR A 306 9.34 -1.62 5.46
N SER A 307 8.49 -1.96 6.42
CA SER A 307 8.94 -2.28 7.75
C SER A 307 8.03 -3.28 8.44
N SER A 308 8.63 -4.16 9.24
CA SER A 308 7.90 -4.96 10.23
C SER A 308 8.08 -4.36 11.61
N TYR A 309 7.00 -4.29 12.37
CA TYR A 309 6.89 -3.62 13.66
C TYR A 309 6.53 -4.64 14.73
N ILE A 310 7.25 -4.58 15.85
CA ILE A 310 6.96 -5.32 17.07
C ILE A 310 6.85 -4.30 18.20
N ALA A 311 5.75 -4.31 18.96
CA ALA A 311 5.60 -3.41 20.10
C ALA A 311 6.74 -3.69 21.09
N ALA A 312 7.41 -2.63 21.52
CA ALA A 312 8.46 -2.78 22.52
C ALA A 312 7.82 -3.34 23.80
N PRO A 313 8.45 -4.30 24.49
CA PRO A 313 7.99 -4.70 25.81
C PRO A 313 7.90 -3.44 26.67
N GLY A 314 6.71 -3.16 27.20
CA GLY A 314 6.53 -2.06 28.15
C GLY A 314 7.54 -2.22 29.30
N PRO A 315 7.92 -1.14 29.99
CA PRO A 315 8.63 -1.28 31.25
C PRO A 315 7.78 -2.20 32.12
N GLY A 316 8.31 -3.38 32.45
CA GLY A 316 7.59 -4.38 33.23
C GLY A 316 7.05 -3.74 34.51
N LEU A 317 5.78 -4.04 34.80
CA LEU A 317 5.18 -3.77 36.11
C LEU A 317 5.98 -4.45 37.23
#